data_AF-A0A8I3AH47-F1
#
_entry.id   AF-A0A8I3AH47-F1
#
_cell.length_a   1.000
_cell.length_b   1.000
_cell.length_c   1.000
_cell.angle_alpha   90.00
_cell.angle_beta   90.00
_cell.angle_gamma   90.00
#
_symmetry.space_group_name_H-M   'P 1'
#
loop_
_entity.id
_entity.type
_entity.pdbx_description
1 polymer ?
#
loop_
_entity_poly.entity_id
_entity_poly.type
_entity_poly.pdbx_seq_one_letter_code
_entity_poly.pdbx_strand_id
1 'polypeptide(L)'
;MKPLPVLTDHTMSASSDHIHYPPSTLPPPQVPPKVAFQPRVTPTPRVRRSPEERLKRQLSAQRRLEREEQDALREEQECQTRRLREKAESEQRAREEEERKRAILQDHIQHAAARRAREEREAQAAEEHRLHEINERKQLEHERRLQYTRELQKWRHEHIRRAESQSSEKEEERKRSAEARRSRIQRIGDAVLQDGSPEASNGWVTIQTPDNLAWKRRYFMFDLAHAQLTLCRSQRDSTRSIDLINLDGRIESFHEWHEGFEELEAIPHSFAVKFVGGSAWLMFADSEEDKDRLLILLSEAAGVIL
;
A
#
# COMPACT_ATOMS: atom_id res chain seq x y z
N MET A 1 5.44 22.55 -10.39
CA MET A 1 5.27 21.48 -9.37
C MET A 1 5.17 22.16 -8.01
N LYS A 2 4.04 22.02 -7.31
CA LYS A 2 3.83 22.57 -5.96
C LYS A 2 4.03 21.46 -4.92
N PRO A 3 4.83 21.64 -3.86
CA PRO A 3 4.96 20.64 -2.80
C PRO A 3 3.72 20.68 -1.90
N LEU A 4 3.25 19.49 -1.52
CA LEU A 4 2.16 19.29 -0.55
C LEU A 4 2.72 19.28 0.88
N PRO A 5 1.95 19.78 1.87
CA PRO A 5 2.37 19.78 3.26
C PRO A 5 2.15 18.42 3.92
N VAL A 6 3.14 18.00 4.72
CA VAL A 6 3.12 16.81 5.57
C VAL A 6 2.41 17.18 6.87
N LEU A 7 1.27 16.55 7.12
CA LEU A 7 0.57 16.56 8.40
C LEU A 7 1.17 15.48 9.31
N THR A 8 1.89 15.92 10.34
CA THR A 8 2.15 15.14 11.55
C THR A 8 0.91 15.16 12.40
N ASP A 9 0.45 14.01 12.91
CA ASP A 9 -0.20 14.03 14.22
C ASP A 9 -0.41 12.66 14.92
N HIS A 10 -0.26 12.73 16.24
CA HIS A 10 -0.94 11.97 17.30
C HIS A 10 -0.29 10.72 17.92
N THR A 11 0.44 11.01 19.00
CA THR A 11 0.61 10.20 20.22
C THR A 11 -0.71 10.01 20.98
N MET A 12 -1.07 8.77 21.28
CA MET A 12 -2.08 8.34 22.28
C MET A 12 -1.42 7.19 23.05
N SER A 13 -0.82 7.40 24.22
CA SER A 13 -1.39 7.62 25.56
C SER A 13 -2.12 6.42 26.15
N ALA A 14 -1.73 6.11 27.39
CA ALA A 14 -1.92 4.87 28.13
C ALA A 14 -3.33 4.67 28.71
N SER A 15 -3.66 3.41 28.97
CA SER A 15 -4.61 3.03 30.03
C SER A 15 -4.25 1.65 30.57
N SER A 16 -3.84 1.64 31.84
CA SER A 16 -3.48 0.47 32.65
C SER A 16 -4.64 0.22 33.60
N ASP A 17 -5.36 -0.89 33.42
CA ASP A 17 -6.49 -1.25 34.27
C ASP A 17 -6.03 -2.06 35.48
N HIS A 18 -6.31 -1.50 36.66
CA HIS A 18 -6.08 -2.07 37.98
C HIS A 18 -7.25 -3.00 38.35
N ILE A 19 -6.97 -4.29 38.58
CA ILE A 19 -7.97 -5.25 39.08
C ILE A 19 -8.00 -5.19 40.61
N HIS A 20 -9.16 -4.79 41.14
CA HIS A 20 -9.45 -4.71 42.57
C HIS A 20 -10.03 -6.05 43.07
N TYR A 21 -9.39 -6.69 44.04
CA TYR A 21 -9.96 -7.87 44.74
C TYR A 21 -10.59 -7.45 46.09
N PRO A 22 -11.74 -8.02 46.49
CA PRO A 22 -12.33 -7.82 47.81
C PRO A 22 -11.82 -8.84 48.86
N PRO A 23 -11.77 -8.49 50.16
CA PRO A 23 -11.38 -9.41 51.24
C PRO A 23 -12.56 -10.22 51.79
N SER A 24 -12.38 -11.54 51.94
CA SER A 24 -13.31 -12.44 52.64
C SER A 24 -13.00 -12.55 54.13
N THR A 25 -13.99 -12.21 54.96
CA THR A 25 -14.00 -12.35 56.43
C THR A 25 -14.68 -13.66 56.84
N LEU A 26 -14.01 -14.46 57.68
CA LEU A 26 -14.56 -15.67 58.33
C LEU A 26 -15.10 -15.35 59.74
N PRO A 27 -16.18 -16.01 60.21
CA PRO A 27 -16.67 -15.86 61.59
C PRO A 27 -16.06 -16.89 62.58
N PRO A 28 -16.02 -16.58 63.90
CA PRO A 28 -15.40 -17.44 64.93
C PRO A 28 -16.36 -18.49 65.57
N PRO A 29 -15.83 -19.54 66.23
CA PRO A 29 -16.60 -20.66 66.79
C PRO A 29 -17.19 -20.41 68.20
N GLN A 30 -18.37 -20.98 68.47
CA GLN A 30 -19.07 -20.93 69.77
C GLN A 30 -18.78 -22.15 70.66
N VAL A 31 -18.79 -21.94 71.99
CA VAL A 31 -18.45 -22.89 73.06
C VAL A 31 -19.75 -23.45 73.71
N PRO A 32 -19.81 -24.74 74.12
CA PRO A 32 -21.01 -25.33 74.73
C PRO A 32 -21.16 -25.10 76.25
N PRO A 33 -22.39 -25.09 76.80
CA PRO A 33 -22.67 -24.83 78.23
C PRO A 33 -22.56 -26.05 79.15
N LYS A 34 -22.17 -25.77 80.39
CA LYS A 34 -21.90 -26.65 81.54
C LYS A 34 -23.21 -27.03 82.26
N VAL A 35 -23.49 -28.33 82.45
CA VAL A 35 -24.65 -28.80 83.23
C VAL A 35 -24.27 -29.00 84.70
N ALA A 36 -25.12 -28.47 85.58
CA ALA A 36 -24.94 -28.37 87.03
C ALA A 36 -25.24 -29.70 87.76
N PHE A 37 -24.36 -30.04 88.70
CA PHE A 37 -24.54 -31.09 89.71
C PHE A 37 -25.53 -30.63 90.80
N GLN A 38 -26.49 -31.48 91.16
CA GLN A 38 -27.37 -31.34 92.33
C GLN A 38 -27.43 -32.66 93.13
N PRO A 39 -27.77 -32.60 94.43
CA PRO A 39 -26.97 -33.23 95.47
C PRO A 39 -27.63 -34.43 96.20
N ARG A 40 -26.75 -35.09 96.96
CA ARG A 40 -26.94 -36.15 97.96
C ARG A 40 -28.30 -36.15 98.69
N VAL A 41 -29.03 -37.24 98.55
CA VAL A 41 -30.13 -37.63 99.44
C VAL A 41 -29.58 -38.41 100.65
N THR A 42 -30.02 -37.96 101.83
CA THR A 42 -29.71 -38.42 103.18
C THR A 42 -30.14 -39.87 103.48
N PRO A 43 -29.34 -40.67 104.20
CA PRO A 43 -29.68 -42.06 104.54
C PRO A 43 -30.54 -42.16 105.80
N THR A 44 -31.72 -42.79 105.69
CA THR A 44 -32.60 -43.13 106.82
C THR A 44 -32.19 -44.42 107.54
N PRO A 45 -32.58 -44.62 108.82
CA PRO A 45 -31.92 -45.51 109.78
C PRO A 45 -32.10 -47.01 109.48
N ARG A 46 -30.99 -47.75 109.55
CA ARG A 46 -30.93 -49.21 109.42
C ARG A 46 -31.56 -49.90 110.62
N VAL A 47 -32.72 -50.52 110.43
CA VAL A 47 -33.29 -51.50 111.36
C VAL A 47 -32.39 -52.75 111.36
N ARG A 48 -31.81 -53.10 112.51
CA ARG A 48 -31.03 -54.33 112.71
C ARG A 48 -31.96 -55.54 112.57
N ARG A 49 -31.85 -56.27 111.45
CA ARG A 49 -32.62 -57.48 111.15
C ARG A 49 -31.80 -58.74 111.40
N SER A 50 -32.49 -59.81 111.80
CA SER A 50 -31.90 -61.09 112.19
C SER A 50 -31.18 -61.77 110.99
N PRO A 51 -30.14 -62.58 111.25
CA PRO A 51 -29.29 -63.18 110.22
C PRO A 51 -30.04 -64.12 109.25
N GLU A 52 -31.11 -64.79 109.68
CA GLU A 52 -31.89 -65.70 108.83
C GLU A 52 -32.80 -64.97 107.82
N GLU A 53 -33.35 -63.81 108.22
CA GLU A 53 -34.16 -62.97 107.33
C GLU A 53 -33.30 -62.29 106.25
N ARG A 54 -32.02 -62.01 106.53
CA ARG A 54 -31.07 -61.46 105.55
C ARG A 54 -30.73 -62.48 104.45
N LEU A 55 -30.56 -63.75 104.81
CA LEU A 55 -30.29 -64.83 103.85
C LEU A 55 -31.49 -65.11 102.94
N LYS A 56 -32.71 -65.21 103.49
CA LYS A 56 -33.93 -65.38 102.68
C LYS A 56 -34.21 -64.19 101.76
N ARG A 57 -33.99 -62.95 102.24
CA ARG A 57 -34.12 -61.76 101.39
C ARG A 57 -33.05 -61.71 100.31
N GLN A 58 -31.80 -62.07 100.62
CA GLN A 58 -30.73 -62.15 99.61
C GLN A 58 -31.07 -63.14 98.52
N LEU A 59 -31.55 -64.35 98.87
CA LEU A 59 -31.95 -65.36 97.86
C LEU A 59 -33.16 -64.92 97.03
N SER A 60 -34.16 -64.28 97.64
CA SER A 60 -35.32 -63.74 96.92
C SER A 60 -34.98 -62.52 96.05
N ALA A 61 -34.05 -61.67 96.52
CA ALA A 61 -33.57 -60.51 95.78
C ALA A 61 -32.66 -60.96 94.64
N GLN A 62 -31.84 -61.98 94.83
CA GLN A 62 -30.99 -62.58 93.79
C GLN A 62 -31.84 -63.22 92.69
N ARG A 63 -32.89 -63.98 93.03
CA ARG A 63 -33.84 -64.51 92.05
C ARG A 63 -34.65 -63.42 91.33
N ARG A 64 -34.91 -62.29 91.99
CA ARG A 64 -35.59 -61.14 91.37
C ARG A 64 -34.66 -60.41 90.41
N LEU A 65 -33.41 -60.19 90.83
CA LEU A 65 -32.35 -59.63 89.99
C LEU A 65 -32.06 -60.53 88.79
N GLU A 66 -32.01 -61.86 88.94
CA GLU A 66 -31.80 -62.78 87.82
C GLU A 66 -32.95 -62.74 86.81
N ARG A 67 -34.20 -62.55 87.25
CA ARG A 67 -35.36 -62.38 86.33
C ARG A 67 -35.34 -61.01 85.66
N GLU A 68 -35.11 -59.95 86.43
CA GLU A 68 -34.97 -58.58 85.92
C GLU A 68 -33.78 -58.48 84.94
N GLU A 69 -32.69 -59.20 85.19
CA GLU A 69 -31.51 -59.28 84.31
C GLU A 69 -31.80 -60.10 83.05
N GLN A 70 -32.55 -61.20 83.14
CA GLN A 70 -32.99 -61.97 81.96
C GLN A 70 -33.98 -61.19 81.09
N ASP A 71 -34.91 -60.44 81.68
CA ASP A 71 -35.86 -59.60 80.94
C ASP A 71 -35.15 -58.37 80.36
N ALA A 72 -34.22 -57.75 81.10
CA ALA A 72 -33.38 -56.67 80.58
C ALA A 72 -32.49 -57.14 79.41
N LEU A 73 -31.93 -58.35 79.47
CA LEU A 73 -31.17 -58.94 78.37
C LEU A 73 -32.03 -59.14 77.11
N ARG A 74 -33.30 -59.52 77.26
CA ARG A 74 -34.25 -59.66 76.13
C ARG A 74 -34.64 -58.32 75.55
N GLU A 75 -35.00 -57.35 76.39
CA GLU A 75 -35.34 -55.99 75.95
C GLU A 75 -34.15 -55.27 75.30
N GLU A 76 -32.93 -55.48 75.81
CA GLU A 76 -31.71 -54.92 75.23
C GLU A 76 -31.39 -55.57 73.88
N GLN A 77 -31.61 -56.88 73.72
CA GLN A 77 -31.49 -57.56 72.42
C GLN A 77 -32.54 -57.06 71.41
N GLU A 78 -33.78 -56.83 71.82
CA GLU A 78 -34.84 -56.28 70.97
C GLU A 78 -34.55 -54.82 70.58
N CYS A 79 -34.06 -54.01 71.51
CA CYS A 79 -33.63 -52.64 71.22
C CYS A 79 -32.41 -52.61 70.30
N GLN A 80 -31.44 -53.51 70.48
CA GLN A 80 -30.27 -53.62 69.62
C GLN A 80 -30.66 -54.05 68.20
N THR A 81 -31.56 -55.03 68.05
CA THR A 81 -32.04 -55.47 66.73
C THR A 81 -32.86 -54.40 66.03
N ARG A 82 -33.70 -53.63 66.73
CA ARG A 82 -34.39 -52.45 66.17
C ARG A 82 -33.40 -51.37 65.73
N ARG A 83 -32.43 -51.00 66.57
CA ARG A 83 -31.40 -50.02 66.20
C ARG A 83 -30.56 -50.46 65.01
N LEU A 84 -30.22 -51.75 64.91
CA LEU A 84 -29.50 -52.28 63.76
C LEU A 84 -30.33 -52.21 62.48
N ARG A 85 -31.63 -52.52 62.54
CA ARG A 85 -32.54 -52.39 61.39
C ARG A 85 -32.72 -50.94 60.95
N GLU A 86 -33.00 -50.04 61.88
CA GLU A 86 -33.13 -48.60 61.59
C GLU A 86 -31.85 -48.02 61.01
N LYS A 87 -30.68 -48.42 61.55
CA LYS A 87 -29.39 -48.01 61.01
C LYS A 87 -29.17 -48.55 59.60
N ALA A 88 -29.44 -49.83 59.35
CA ALA A 88 -29.32 -50.43 58.03
C ALA A 88 -30.25 -49.77 56.99
N GLU A 89 -31.51 -49.50 57.35
CA GLU A 89 -32.45 -48.78 56.48
C GLU A 89 -32.00 -47.34 56.23
N SER A 90 -31.45 -46.64 57.23
CA SER A 90 -30.93 -45.28 57.07
C SER A 90 -29.71 -45.24 56.15
N GLU A 91 -28.80 -46.22 56.27
CA GLU A 91 -27.64 -46.35 55.39
C GLU A 91 -28.06 -46.69 53.96
N GLN A 92 -29.09 -47.53 53.79
CA GLN A 92 -29.61 -47.88 52.47
C GLN A 92 -30.24 -46.67 51.78
N ARG A 93 -31.07 -45.88 52.49
CA ARG A 93 -31.63 -44.63 51.95
C ARG A 93 -30.55 -43.61 51.61
N ALA A 94 -29.51 -43.48 52.46
CA ALA A 94 -28.39 -42.58 52.19
C ALA A 94 -27.60 -42.98 50.93
N ARG A 95 -27.39 -44.28 50.69
CA ARG A 95 -26.75 -44.79 49.46
C ARG A 95 -27.59 -44.50 48.23
N GLU A 96 -28.89 -44.77 48.29
CA GLU A 96 -29.80 -44.48 47.17
C GLU A 96 -29.86 -42.97 46.86
N GLU A 97 -29.86 -42.10 47.87
CA GLU A 97 -29.79 -40.65 47.67
C GLU A 97 -28.45 -40.19 47.10
N GLU A 98 -27.32 -40.77 47.54
CA GLU A 98 -26.02 -40.48 46.95
C GLU A 98 -25.94 -40.92 45.48
N GLU A 99 -26.46 -42.10 45.15
CA GLU A 99 -26.50 -42.59 43.78
C GLU A 99 -27.37 -41.70 42.89
N ARG A 100 -28.54 -41.26 43.39
CA ARG A 100 -29.40 -40.29 42.67
C ARG A 100 -28.67 -38.96 42.45
N LYS A 101 -28.00 -38.44 43.48
CA LYS A 101 -27.23 -37.19 43.38
C LYS A 101 -26.07 -37.33 42.39
N ARG A 102 -25.35 -38.46 42.41
CA ARG A 102 -24.27 -38.76 41.46
C ARG A 102 -24.79 -38.87 40.02
N ALA A 103 -25.92 -39.56 39.81
CA ALA A 103 -26.53 -39.69 38.49
C ALA A 103 -26.96 -38.33 37.93
N ILE A 104 -27.61 -37.48 38.74
CA ILE A 104 -27.99 -36.11 38.35
C ILE A 104 -26.75 -35.27 38.02
N LEU A 105 -25.70 -35.34 38.83
CA LEU A 105 -24.45 -34.61 38.59
C LEU A 105 -23.77 -35.08 37.30
N GLN A 106 -23.73 -36.39 37.05
CA GLN A 106 -23.12 -36.97 35.85
C GLN A 106 -23.90 -36.56 34.60
N ASP A 107 -25.23 -36.57 34.66
CA ASP A 107 -26.10 -36.12 33.57
C ASP A 107 -25.89 -34.62 33.28
N HIS A 108 -25.81 -33.78 34.32
CA HIS A 108 -25.46 -32.36 34.16
C HIS A 108 -24.07 -32.16 33.53
N ILE A 109 -23.07 -32.95 33.92
CA ILE A 109 -21.73 -32.90 33.33
C ILE A 109 -21.78 -33.31 31.85
N GLN A 110 -22.49 -34.39 31.51
CA GLN A 110 -22.63 -34.86 30.13
C GLN A 110 -23.36 -33.84 29.26
N HIS A 111 -24.48 -33.27 29.74
CA HIS A 111 -25.19 -32.22 29.04
C HIS A 111 -24.36 -30.95 28.85
N ALA A 112 -23.60 -30.54 29.88
CA ALA A 112 -22.70 -29.39 29.77
C ALA A 112 -21.56 -29.64 28.77
N ALA A 113 -20.98 -30.85 28.77
CA ALA A 113 -19.94 -31.24 27.82
C ALA A 113 -20.48 -31.31 26.39
N ALA A 114 -21.66 -31.88 26.18
CA ALA A 114 -22.31 -31.95 24.88
C ALA A 114 -22.64 -30.55 24.32
N ARG A 115 -23.09 -29.63 25.18
CA ARG A 115 -23.34 -28.23 24.79
C ARG A 115 -22.05 -27.52 24.38
N ARG A 116 -20.99 -27.63 25.17
CA ARG A 116 -19.68 -27.04 24.83
C ARG A 116 -19.13 -27.61 23.52
N ALA A 117 -19.22 -28.92 23.31
CA ALA A 117 -18.75 -29.55 22.07
C ALA A 117 -19.54 -29.09 20.85
N ARG A 118 -20.84 -28.79 21.00
CA ARG A 118 -21.65 -28.22 19.92
C ARG A 118 -21.27 -26.77 19.62
N GLU A 119 -21.17 -25.94 20.66
CA GLU A 119 -20.75 -24.54 20.55
C GLU A 119 -19.35 -24.42 19.91
N GLU A 120 -18.41 -25.30 20.27
CA GLU A 120 -17.06 -25.33 19.71
C GLU A 120 -17.07 -25.69 18.21
N ARG A 121 -17.85 -26.68 17.79
CA ARG A 121 -17.98 -27.03 16.36
C ARG A 121 -18.62 -25.90 15.55
N GLU A 122 -19.65 -25.26 16.10
CA GLU A 122 -20.30 -24.11 15.45
C GLU A 122 -19.33 -22.93 15.35
N ALA A 123 -18.52 -22.67 16.38
CA ALA A 123 -17.48 -21.65 16.36
C ALA A 123 -16.37 -21.95 15.34
N GLN A 124 -15.89 -23.20 15.28
CA GLN A 124 -14.89 -23.63 14.31
C GLN A 124 -15.41 -23.49 12.87
N ALA A 125 -16.63 -23.94 12.58
CA ALA A 125 -17.22 -23.79 11.26
C ALA A 125 -17.41 -22.32 10.85
N ALA A 126 -17.78 -21.45 11.80
CA ALA A 126 -17.89 -20.01 11.55
C ALA A 126 -16.52 -19.36 11.30
N GLU A 127 -15.48 -19.78 12.03
CA GLU A 127 -14.12 -19.31 11.83
C GLU A 127 -13.56 -19.75 10.48
N GLU A 128 -13.76 -21.02 10.10
CA GLU A 128 -13.37 -21.56 8.79
C GLU A 128 -14.05 -20.81 7.65
N HIS A 129 -15.36 -20.56 7.76
CA HIS A 129 -16.11 -19.78 6.77
C HIS A 129 -15.54 -18.37 6.62
N ARG A 130 -15.27 -17.69 7.75
CA ARG A 130 -14.70 -16.35 7.76
C ARG A 130 -13.30 -16.31 7.14
N LEU A 131 -12.47 -17.32 7.44
CA LEU A 131 -11.14 -17.47 6.85
C LEU A 131 -11.22 -17.69 5.34
N HIS A 132 -12.18 -18.49 4.88
CA HIS A 132 -12.41 -18.72 3.47
C HIS A 132 -12.80 -17.43 2.74
N GLU A 133 -13.79 -16.68 3.24
CA GLU A 133 -14.20 -15.39 2.68
C GLU A 133 -13.04 -14.38 2.60
N ILE A 134 -12.22 -14.30 3.66
CA ILE A 134 -11.05 -13.41 3.68
C ILE A 134 -10.04 -13.83 2.61
N ASN A 135 -9.80 -15.12 2.44
CA ASN A 135 -8.85 -15.62 1.45
C ASN A 135 -9.35 -15.40 0.02
N GLU A 136 -10.63 -15.66 -0.26
CA GLU A 136 -11.24 -15.36 -1.57
C GLU A 136 -11.16 -13.87 -1.89
N ARG A 137 -11.49 -13.00 -0.92
CA ARG A 137 -11.37 -11.55 -1.11
C ARG A 137 -9.93 -11.12 -1.39
N LYS A 138 -8.95 -11.71 -0.71
CA LYS A 138 -7.52 -11.44 -0.95
C LYS A 138 -7.08 -11.91 -2.34
N GLN A 139 -7.54 -13.07 -2.78
CA GLN A 139 -7.23 -13.57 -4.13
C GLN A 139 -7.81 -12.66 -5.21
N LEU A 140 -9.08 -12.29 -5.10
CA LEU A 140 -9.74 -11.37 -6.02
C LEU A 140 -9.05 -10.00 -6.07
N GLU A 141 -8.66 -9.46 -4.91
CA GLU A 141 -7.93 -8.19 -4.86
C GLU A 141 -6.54 -8.31 -5.49
N HIS A 142 -5.82 -9.41 -5.25
CA HIS A 142 -4.53 -9.67 -5.87
C HIS A 142 -4.64 -9.77 -7.38
N GLU A 143 -5.64 -10.49 -7.90
CA GLU A 143 -5.90 -10.60 -9.34
C GLU A 143 -6.22 -9.26 -9.97
N ARG A 144 -7.06 -8.44 -9.32
CA ARG A 144 -7.38 -7.07 -9.79
C ARG A 144 -6.13 -6.20 -9.86
N ARG A 145 -5.27 -6.25 -8.84
CA ARG A 145 -3.99 -5.50 -8.84
C ARG A 145 -3.06 -5.98 -9.94
N LEU A 146 -3.02 -7.28 -10.20
CA LEU A 146 -2.20 -7.86 -11.26
C LEU A 146 -2.71 -7.45 -12.65
N GLN A 147 -4.02 -7.50 -12.88
CA GLN A 147 -4.65 -7.04 -14.12
C GLN A 147 -4.39 -5.55 -14.36
N TYR A 148 -4.62 -4.71 -13.35
CA TYR A 148 -4.33 -3.28 -13.43
C TYR A 148 -2.86 -2.99 -13.77
N THR A 149 -1.93 -3.72 -13.14
CA THR A 149 -0.50 -3.57 -13.43
C THR A 149 -0.17 -3.97 -14.88
N ARG A 150 -0.77 -5.05 -15.39
CA ARG A 150 -0.60 -5.48 -16.79
C ARG A 150 -1.15 -4.45 -17.77
N GLU A 151 -2.32 -3.90 -17.51
CA GLU A 151 -2.94 -2.85 -18.34
C GLU A 151 -2.09 -1.59 -18.34
N LEU A 152 -1.60 -1.16 -17.17
CA LEU A 152 -0.72 0.00 -17.06
C LEU A 152 0.60 -0.20 -17.82
N GLN A 153 1.19 -1.39 -17.73
CA GLN A 153 2.39 -1.74 -18.50
C GLN A 153 2.12 -1.73 -20.02
N LYS A 154 1.01 -2.30 -20.46
CA LYS A 154 0.59 -2.26 -21.87
C LYS A 154 0.41 -0.82 -22.35
N TRP A 155 -0.26 0.01 -21.56
CA TRP A 155 -0.48 1.42 -21.87
C TRP A 155 0.84 2.20 -21.99
N ARG A 156 1.78 1.99 -21.05
CA ARG A 156 3.12 2.60 -21.11
C ARG A 156 3.88 2.16 -22.36
N HIS A 157 3.87 0.85 -22.65
CA HIS A 157 4.57 0.31 -23.81
C HIS A 157 3.97 0.85 -25.12
N GLU A 158 2.65 0.94 -25.22
CA GLU A 158 1.98 1.51 -26.38
C GLU A 158 2.29 3.00 -26.55
N HIS A 159 2.33 3.76 -25.44
CA HIS A 159 2.68 5.17 -25.48
C HIS A 159 4.13 5.39 -25.94
N ILE A 160 5.08 4.60 -25.43
CA ILE A 160 6.48 4.62 -25.87
C ILE A 160 6.57 4.28 -27.36
N ARG A 161 5.92 3.19 -27.78
CA ARG A 161 5.90 2.77 -29.19
C ARG A 161 5.32 3.84 -30.12
N ARG A 162 4.26 4.54 -29.70
CA ARG A 162 3.69 5.65 -30.50
C ARG A 162 4.67 6.82 -30.59
N ALA A 163 5.34 7.19 -29.50
CA ALA A 163 6.33 8.25 -29.51
C ALA A 163 7.54 7.91 -30.39
N GLU A 164 8.02 6.66 -30.31
CA GLU A 164 9.10 6.15 -31.15
C GLU A 164 8.71 6.14 -32.64
N SER A 165 7.51 5.65 -32.98
CA SER A 165 7.01 5.66 -34.37
C SER A 165 6.93 7.08 -34.91
N GLN A 166 6.37 8.04 -34.14
CA GLN A 166 6.28 9.43 -34.56
C GLN A 166 7.64 10.10 -34.69
N SER A 167 8.60 9.77 -33.82
CA SER A 167 9.97 10.28 -33.94
C SER A 167 10.67 9.71 -35.17
N SER A 168 10.53 8.40 -35.40
CA SER A 168 11.12 7.69 -36.54
C SER A 168 10.55 8.19 -37.87
N GLU A 169 9.23 8.36 -37.97
CA GLU A 169 8.58 8.89 -39.17
C GLU A 169 9.05 10.31 -39.48
N LYS A 170 9.15 11.17 -38.46
CA LYS A 170 9.68 12.54 -38.62
C LYS A 170 11.14 12.53 -39.04
N GLU A 171 11.97 11.64 -38.48
CA GLU A 171 13.38 11.51 -38.86
C GLU A 171 13.55 11.00 -40.30
N GLU A 172 12.76 10.00 -40.70
CA GLU A 172 12.75 9.49 -42.08
C GLU A 172 12.25 10.53 -43.08
N GLU A 173 11.21 11.29 -42.75
CA GLU A 173 10.74 12.40 -43.57
C GLU A 173 11.80 13.50 -43.70
N ARG A 174 12.49 13.85 -42.61
CA ARG A 174 13.63 14.78 -42.65
C ARG A 174 14.75 14.26 -43.55
N LYS A 175 15.10 12.98 -43.42
CA LYS A 175 16.14 12.35 -44.24
C LYS A 175 15.76 12.39 -45.73
N ARG A 176 14.52 12.02 -46.07
CA ARG A 176 14.01 12.08 -47.45
C ARG A 176 14.01 13.51 -48.00
N SER A 177 13.59 14.48 -47.20
CA SER A 177 13.59 15.90 -47.58
C SER A 177 15.02 16.41 -47.82
N ALA A 178 15.97 16.05 -46.94
CA ALA A 178 17.38 16.41 -47.08
C ALA A 178 18.01 15.77 -48.33
N GLU A 179 17.72 14.49 -48.62
CA GLU A 179 18.18 13.81 -49.83
C GLU A 179 17.60 14.42 -51.11
N ALA A 180 16.31 14.77 -51.09
CA ALA A 180 15.64 15.44 -52.20
C ALA A 180 16.22 16.84 -52.45
N ARG A 181 16.50 17.60 -51.38
CA ARG A 181 17.16 18.90 -51.45
C ARG A 181 18.59 18.78 -52.00
N ARG A 182 19.41 17.84 -51.49
CA ARG A 182 20.76 17.59 -52.02
C ARG A 182 20.74 17.28 -53.52
N SER A 183 19.83 16.40 -53.93
CA SER A 183 19.66 16.06 -55.35
C SER A 183 19.24 17.26 -56.19
N ARG A 184 18.47 18.18 -55.63
CA ARG A 184 18.02 19.41 -56.30
C ARG A 184 19.13 20.45 -56.40
N ILE A 185 19.81 20.73 -55.28
CA ILE A 185 20.98 21.61 -55.20
C ILE A 185 22.03 21.16 -56.21
N GLN A 186 22.29 19.85 -56.33
CA GLN A 186 23.22 19.34 -57.33
C GLN A 186 22.80 19.69 -58.78
N ARG A 187 21.51 19.54 -59.12
CA ARG A 187 21.00 19.86 -60.47
C ARG A 187 21.04 21.36 -60.76
N ILE A 188 20.69 22.18 -59.76
CA ILE A 188 20.67 23.65 -59.90
C ILE A 188 22.11 24.18 -59.91
N GLY A 189 23.01 23.61 -59.12
CA GLY A 189 24.39 24.06 -58.97
C GLY A 189 25.15 24.03 -60.28
N ASP A 190 25.06 22.91 -61.01
CA ASP A 190 25.70 22.81 -62.33
C ASP A 190 25.17 23.88 -63.29
N ALA A 191 23.87 24.18 -63.25
CA ALA A 191 23.26 25.20 -64.11
C ALA A 191 23.68 26.63 -63.72
N VAL A 192 23.63 26.96 -62.42
CA VAL A 192 23.92 28.31 -61.91
C VAL A 192 25.40 28.66 -62.05
N LEU A 193 26.30 27.71 -61.79
CA LEU A 193 27.74 27.95 -61.85
C LEU A 193 28.27 27.99 -63.29
N GLN A 194 27.62 27.28 -64.23
CA GLN A 194 27.98 27.32 -65.65
C GLN A 194 27.31 28.48 -66.39
N ASP A 195 26.15 28.96 -65.92
CA ASP A 195 25.47 30.11 -66.49
C ASP A 195 26.14 31.40 -66.02
N GLY A 196 27.05 31.92 -66.85
CA GLY A 196 27.69 33.22 -66.64
C GLY A 196 26.76 34.43 -66.80
N SER A 197 25.44 34.21 -66.94
CA SER A 197 24.45 35.27 -66.99
C SER A 197 24.37 36.02 -65.65
N PRO A 198 24.30 37.37 -65.66
CA PRO A 198 24.05 38.14 -64.45
C PRO A 198 22.66 37.86 -63.84
N GLU A 199 21.74 37.23 -64.57
CA GLU A 199 20.44 36.83 -64.02
C GLU A 199 20.55 35.59 -63.11
N ALA A 200 21.57 34.75 -63.32
CA ALA A 200 21.83 33.57 -62.49
C ALA A 200 22.49 33.94 -61.15
N SER A 201 23.27 35.03 -61.11
CA SER A 201 24.02 35.46 -59.93
C SER A 201 23.37 36.60 -59.12
N ASN A 202 22.23 37.13 -59.57
CA ASN A 202 21.57 38.27 -58.94
C ASN A 202 20.10 37.97 -58.64
N GLY A 203 19.55 38.56 -57.59
CA GLY A 203 18.17 38.30 -57.21
C GLY A 203 17.66 39.13 -56.04
N TRP A 204 16.49 38.78 -55.53
CA TRP A 204 15.92 39.40 -54.34
C TRP A 204 16.05 38.48 -53.14
N VAL A 205 16.42 39.06 -52.00
CA VAL A 205 16.47 38.36 -50.72
C VAL A 205 15.98 39.30 -49.63
N THR A 206 15.32 38.76 -48.61
CA THR A 206 15.00 39.52 -47.41
C THR A 206 15.94 39.09 -46.30
N ILE A 207 16.67 40.05 -45.72
CA ILE A 207 17.74 39.80 -44.76
C ILE A 207 17.43 40.52 -43.46
N GLN A 208 17.72 39.87 -42.33
CA GLN A 208 17.80 40.45 -41.01
C GLN A 208 19.23 40.29 -40.50
N THR A 209 19.86 41.41 -40.14
CA THR A 209 21.24 41.44 -39.63
C THR A 209 21.21 41.55 -38.10
N PRO A 210 22.27 41.13 -37.38
CA PRO A 210 22.30 41.25 -35.92
C PRO A 210 22.19 42.71 -35.44
N ASP A 211 22.71 43.65 -36.22
CA ASP A 211 22.62 45.09 -35.93
C ASP A 211 21.24 45.68 -36.22
N ASN A 212 20.39 44.94 -36.94
CA ASN A 212 19.07 45.41 -37.33
C ASN A 212 18.03 44.29 -37.33
N LEU A 213 17.20 44.29 -36.28
CA LEU A 213 16.11 43.34 -36.10
C LEU A 213 14.96 43.52 -37.12
N ALA A 214 14.99 44.50 -38.02
CA ALA A 214 13.98 44.62 -39.06
C ALA A 214 14.37 43.84 -40.32
N TRP A 215 13.45 43.02 -40.81
CA TRP A 215 13.54 42.36 -42.11
C TRP A 215 13.61 43.39 -43.23
N LYS A 216 14.68 43.35 -44.02
CA LYS A 216 14.94 44.27 -45.11
C LYS A 216 15.08 43.53 -46.43
N ARG A 217 14.20 43.84 -47.38
CA ARG A 217 14.31 43.34 -48.75
C ARG A 217 15.44 44.06 -49.49
N ARG A 218 16.34 43.29 -50.09
CA ARG A 218 17.53 43.77 -50.80
C ARG A 218 17.68 43.04 -52.13
N TYR A 219 18.14 43.77 -53.13
CA TYR A 219 18.57 43.18 -54.38
C TYR A 219 20.03 42.80 -54.22
N PHE A 220 20.34 41.52 -54.33
CA PHE A 220 21.70 41.02 -54.18
C PHE A 220 22.35 40.85 -55.54
N MET A 221 23.67 41.05 -55.59
CA MET A 221 24.50 40.77 -56.74
C MET A 221 25.75 40.01 -56.33
N PHE A 222 25.98 38.85 -56.91
CA PHE A 222 27.19 38.06 -56.67
C PHE A 222 28.25 38.32 -57.73
N ASP A 223 29.45 38.58 -57.25
CA ASP A 223 30.68 38.52 -58.01
C ASP A 223 31.48 37.30 -57.54
N LEU A 224 31.31 36.17 -58.23
CA LEU A 224 31.98 34.92 -57.92
C LEU A 224 33.50 35.01 -58.09
N ALA A 225 34.00 35.83 -59.02
CA ALA A 225 35.43 35.97 -59.27
C ALA A 225 36.16 36.61 -58.08
N HIS A 226 35.48 37.50 -57.35
CA HIS A 226 36.02 38.18 -56.19
C HIS A 226 35.45 37.67 -54.86
N ALA A 227 34.57 36.65 -54.88
CA ALA A 227 33.81 36.16 -53.73
C ALA A 227 33.07 37.31 -52.98
N GLN A 228 32.45 38.23 -53.72
CA GLN A 228 31.79 39.41 -53.15
C GLN A 228 30.27 39.35 -53.32
N LEU A 229 29.56 39.65 -52.25
CA LEU A 229 28.12 39.86 -52.23
C LEU A 229 27.84 41.35 -52.07
N THR A 230 27.21 41.95 -53.08
CA THR A 230 26.75 43.34 -53.03
C THR A 230 25.26 43.38 -52.77
N LEU A 231 24.83 44.17 -51.78
CA LEU A 231 23.43 44.39 -51.46
C LEU A 231 23.00 45.80 -51.83
N CYS A 232 21.98 45.90 -52.68
CA CYS A 232 21.43 47.15 -53.20
C CYS A 232 19.98 47.33 -52.74
N ARG A 233 19.49 48.57 -52.74
CA ARG A 233 18.08 48.86 -52.44
C ARG A 233 17.16 48.36 -53.56
N SER A 234 17.62 48.43 -54.80
CA SER A 234 16.86 48.10 -55.99
C SER A 234 17.80 47.65 -57.11
N GLN A 235 17.30 46.82 -58.02
CA GLN A 235 17.99 46.39 -59.23
C GLN A 235 18.45 47.57 -60.11
N ARG A 236 17.69 48.67 -60.15
CA ARG A 236 18.01 49.85 -60.97
C ARG A 236 19.08 50.75 -60.34
N ASP A 237 19.33 50.58 -59.04
CA ASP A 237 20.28 51.40 -58.27
C ASP A 237 21.50 50.55 -57.88
N SER A 238 22.11 49.90 -58.88
CA SER A 238 23.33 49.10 -58.69
C SER A 238 24.56 49.95 -58.41
N THR A 239 24.50 51.26 -58.71
CA THR A 239 25.60 52.21 -58.45
C THR A 239 25.79 52.55 -56.98
N ARG A 240 24.75 52.39 -56.17
CA ARG A 240 24.78 52.72 -54.74
C ARG A 240 24.58 51.46 -53.90
N SER A 241 25.65 50.69 -53.77
CA SER A 241 25.70 49.55 -52.85
C SER A 241 25.42 50.04 -51.42
N ILE A 242 24.48 49.38 -50.75
CA ILE A 242 24.25 49.59 -49.32
C ILE A 242 25.38 48.92 -48.55
N ASP A 243 25.59 47.65 -48.83
CA ASP A 243 26.61 46.82 -48.20
C ASP A 243 27.37 46.04 -49.27
N LEU A 244 28.70 45.95 -49.08
CA LEU A 244 29.59 45.11 -49.86
C LEU A 244 30.27 44.14 -48.90
N ILE A 245 30.04 42.85 -49.09
CA ILE A 245 30.49 41.81 -48.18
C ILE A 245 31.46 40.91 -48.92
N ASN A 246 32.69 40.83 -48.42
CA ASN A 246 33.63 39.82 -48.86
C ASN A 246 33.32 38.50 -48.13
N LEU A 247 33.05 37.44 -48.87
CA LEU A 247 32.63 36.14 -48.34
C LEU A 247 33.79 35.17 -48.14
N ASP A 248 34.95 35.43 -48.77
CA ASP A 248 36.12 34.55 -48.72
C ASP A 248 36.58 34.35 -47.27
N GLY A 249 36.47 33.11 -46.79
CA GLY A 249 36.83 32.69 -45.42
C GLY A 249 36.00 33.33 -44.30
N ARG A 250 34.88 34.01 -44.60
CA ARG A 250 34.05 34.68 -43.59
C ARG A 250 32.80 33.89 -43.17
N ILE A 251 32.30 33.00 -44.00
CA ILE A 251 31.15 32.16 -43.64
C ILE A 251 31.66 30.89 -42.95
N GLU A 252 31.10 30.57 -41.79
CA GLU A 252 31.40 29.36 -41.02
C GLU A 252 30.49 28.22 -41.45
N SER A 253 29.17 28.46 -41.52
CA SER A 253 28.18 27.44 -41.81
C SER A 253 26.84 28.04 -42.24
N PHE A 254 26.05 27.22 -42.94
CA PHE A 254 24.65 27.49 -43.25
C PHE A 254 23.75 26.65 -42.35
N HIS A 255 22.69 27.24 -41.86
CA HIS A 255 21.77 26.59 -40.93
C HIS A 255 20.33 26.72 -41.38
N GLU A 256 19.58 25.64 -41.18
CA GLU A 256 18.12 25.64 -41.32
C GLU A 256 17.46 26.01 -39.98
N TRP A 257 16.15 26.28 -39.98
CA TRP A 257 15.40 26.70 -38.78
C TRP A 257 15.52 25.71 -37.60
N HIS A 258 15.68 24.42 -37.87
CA HIS A 258 15.80 23.39 -36.83
C HIS A 258 17.22 23.26 -36.24
N GLU A 259 18.20 24.01 -36.75
CA GLU A 259 19.60 23.97 -36.31
C GLU A 259 19.92 25.11 -35.34
N GLY A 260 18.99 25.42 -34.43
CA GLY A 260 19.13 26.48 -33.42
C GLY A 260 18.58 27.84 -33.84
N PHE A 261 17.78 27.90 -34.91
CA PHE A 261 17.14 29.12 -35.43
C PHE A 261 15.61 28.93 -35.50
N GLU A 262 15.00 28.53 -34.38
CA GLU A 262 13.58 28.15 -34.30
C GLU A 262 12.65 29.31 -34.74
N GLU A 263 13.09 30.56 -34.60
CA GLU A 263 12.37 31.75 -35.08
C GLU A 263 12.10 31.75 -36.59
N LEU A 264 12.85 30.96 -37.35
CA LEU A 264 12.70 30.82 -38.79
C LEU A 264 11.66 29.78 -39.22
N GLU A 265 11.12 28.97 -38.30
CA GLU A 265 10.13 27.94 -38.63
C GLU A 265 8.88 28.51 -39.32
N ALA A 266 8.47 29.72 -38.93
CA ALA A 266 7.29 30.39 -39.48
C ALA A 266 7.50 31.03 -40.87
N ILE A 267 8.74 31.11 -41.35
CA ILE A 267 9.09 31.82 -42.58
C ILE A 267 9.46 30.80 -43.67
N PRO A 268 8.67 30.67 -44.75
CA PRO A 268 9.02 29.79 -45.85
C PRO A 268 10.36 30.17 -46.50
N HIS A 269 11.12 29.16 -46.92
CA HIS A 269 12.39 29.34 -47.63
C HIS A 269 13.41 30.23 -46.87
N SER A 270 13.35 30.21 -45.55
CA SER A 270 14.34 30.86 -44.70
C SER A 270 15.56 29.98 -44.47
N PHE A 271 16.68 30.61 -44.15
CA PHE A 271 17.91 29.98 -43.69
C PHE A 271 18.76 31.01 -42.94
N ALA A 272 19.71 30.53 -42.16
CA ALA A 272 20.67 31.37 -41.44
C ALA A 272 22.08 31.17 -42.01
N VAL A 273 22.84 32.26 -42.09
CA VAL A 273 24.25 32.28 -42.49
C VAL A 273 25.06 32.68 -41.28
N LYS A 274 25.87 31.77 -40.76
CA LYS A 274 26.74 32.02 -39.61
C LYS A 274 28.12 32.47 -40.09
N PHE A 275 28.59 33.60 -39.62
CA PHE A 275 29.89 34.16 -39.96
C PHE A 275 30.93 33.82 -38.88
N VAL A 276 32.19 33.72 -39.32
CA VAL A 276 33.36 33.62 -38.45
C VAL A 276 33.38 34.84 -37.53
N GLY A 277 33.20 34.61 -36.22
CA GLY A 277 32.98 35.66 -35.22
C GLY A 277 31.63 35.57 -34.50
N GLY A 278 30.78 34.60 -34.86
CA GLY A 278 29.56 34.26 -34.11
C GLY A 278 28.35 35.11 -34.44
N SER A 279 28.45 36.03 -35.41
CA SER A 279 27.28 36.74 -35.93
C SER A 279 26.54 35.85 -36.92
N ALA A 280 25.21 35.86 -36.87
CA ALA A 280 24.35 35.12 -37.80
C ALA A 280 23.44 36.10 -38.52
N TRP A 281 23.31 35.93 -39.84
CA TRP A 281 22.33 36.66 -40.64
C TRP A 281 21.19 35.72 -40.95
N LEU A 282 19.97 36.21 -40.79
CA LEU A 282 18.78 35.45 -41.14
C LEU A 282 18.29 35.93 -42.50
N MET A 283 18.00 35.00 -43.39
CA MET A 283 17.59 35.28 -44.75
C MET A 283 16.36 34.47 -45.12
N PHE A 284 15.55 34.99 -46.05
CA PHE A 284 14.58 34.18 -46.78
C PHE A 284 14.43 34.66 -48.22
N ALA A 285 14.12 33.70 -49.10
CA ALA A 285 13.87 33.93 -50.52
C ALA A 285 12.38 33.81 -50.84
N ASP A 286 11.97 34.31 -52.01
CA ASP A 286 10.56 34.26 -52.43
C ASP A 286 10.14 32.85 -52.89
N SER A 287 11.10 32.02 -53.29
CA SER A 287 10.89 30.65 -53.73
C SER A 287 11.97 29.71 -53.19
N GLU A 288 11.67 28.40 -53.17
CA GLU A 288 12.65 27.37 -52.79
C GLU A 288 13.83 27.33 -53.77
N GLU A 289 13.57 27.57 -55.05
CA GLU A 289 14.59 27.62 -56.09
C GLU A 289 15.54 28.81 -55.88
N ASP A 290 15.01 29.99 -55.57
CA ASP A 290 15.84 31.17 -55.27
C ASP A 290 16.69 30.98 -54.01
N LYS A 291 16.13 30.30 -52.99
CA LYS A 291 16.89 29.90 -51.79
C LYS A 291 18.05 28.98 -52.16
N ASP A 292 17.78 27.91 -52.91
CA ASP A 292 18.80 26.93 -53.29
C ASP A 292 19.89 27.58 -54.15
N ARG A 293 19.51 28.42 -55.13
CA ARG A 293 20.44 29.22 -55.94
C ARG A 293 21.32 30.12 -55.09
N LEU A 294 20.72 30.87 -54.17
CA LEU A 294 21.45 31.77 -53.28
C LEU A 294 22.42 31.00 -52.37
N LEU A 295 22.01 29.86 -51.83
CA LEU A 295 22.87 29.00 -51.02
C LEU A 295 24.07 28.48 -51.80
N ILE A 296 23.88 28.05 -53.05
CA ILE A 296 24.96 27.60 -53.95
C ILE A 296 25.97 28.73 -54.18
N LEU A 297 25.49 29.94 -54.49
CA LEU A 297 26.36 31.09 -54.73
C LEU A 297 27.16 31.46 -53.47
N LEU A 298 26.49 31.45 -52.30
CA LEU A 298 27.13 31.70 -51.02
C LEU A 298 28.17 30.62 -50.68
N SER A 299 27.85 29.35 -50.93
CA SER A 299 28.73 28.22 -50.62
C SER A 299 29.97 28.20 -51.49
N GLU A 300 29.80 28.46 -52.78
CA GLU A 300 30.91 28.55 -53.74
C GLU A 300 31.83 29.73 -53.41
N ALA A 301 31.26 30.92 -53.16
CA ALA A 301 32.03 32.10 -52.81
C ALA A 301 32.76 31.96 -51.46
N ALA A 302 32.20 31.21 -50.52
CA ALA A 302 32.81 30.98 -49.21
C ALA A 302 33.77 29.79 -49.15
N GLY A 303 33.76 28.90 -50.16
CA GLY A 303 34.47 27.62 -50.11
C GLY A 303 33.91 26.65 -49.06
N VAL A 304 32.62 26.74 -48.74
CA VAL A 304 31.92 25.91 -47.74
C VAL A 304 31.08 24.85 -48.44
N ILE A 305 31.06 23.62 -47.93
CA ILE A 305 30.25 22.52 -48.50
C ILE A 305 28.84 22.56 -47.90
N LEU A 306 27.81 22.51 -48.75
CA LEU A 306 26.38 22.44 -48.38
C LEU A 306 25.92 21.05 -47.94
#